data_AF-A0A098F0I1-F1
#
_entry.id   AF-A0A098F0I1-F1
#
_cell.length_a   1.000
_cell.length_b   1.000
_cell.length_c   1.000
_cell.angle_alpha   90.00
_cell.angle_beta   90.00
_cell.angle_gamma   90.00
#
_symmetry.space_group_name_H-M   'P 1'
#
loop_
_entity.id
_entity.type
_entity.pdbx_description
1 polymer ?
#
loop_
_entity_poly.entity_id
_entity_poly.type
_entity_poly.pdbx_seq_one_letter_code
_entity_poly.pdbx_strand_id
1 'polypeptide(L)'
;MNLLKNRGVALVVLHLIVTFYLASYIYEELVQNNSQLSVVHVMIAVMVFLGWIQLVTWGTDIKVQKDELGKQIKYKSSKISYDIMTVVLLALYLIDLNYYQKDDGFGNVFLLIALGISVLLNPIIQFILALRYK
;
A
#
# COMPACT_ATOMS: atom_id res chain seq x y z
N MET A 1 -26.79 14.09 -0.93
CA MET A 1 -25.48 14.71 -0.64
C MET A 1 -24.89 14.25 0.71
N ASN A 2 -25.69 13.98 1.74
CA ASN A 2 -25.19 13.60 3.09
C ASN A 2 -24.65 12.16 3.23
N LEU A 3 -25.17 11.18 2.48
CA LEU A 3 -24.71 9.78 2.56
C LEU A 3 -23.25 9.59 2.11
N LEU A 4 -22.79 10.32 1.10
CA LEU A 4 -21.44 10.19 0.57
C LEU A 4 -20.39 10.82 1.50
N LYS A 5 -20.72 11.98 2.10
CA LYS A 5 -19.89 12.62 3.13
C LYS A 5 -19.74 11.73 4.36
N ASN A 6 -20.81 11.08 4.81
CA ASN A 6 -20.78 10.18 5.96
C ASN A 6 -19.95 8.91 5.71
N ARG A 7 -19.97 8.36 4.48
CA ARG A 7 -19.12 7.20 4.12
C ARG A 7 -17.63 7.55 4.14
N GLY A 8 -17.29 8.74 3.65
CA GLY A 8 -15.94 9.24 3.68
C GLY A 8 -15.38 9.42 5.09
N VAL A 9 -16.17 10.07 5.96
CA VAL A 9 -15.82 10.24 7.37
C VAL A 9 -15.71 8.87 8.08
N ALA A 10 -16.61 7.93 7.80
CA ALA A 10 -16.54 6.57 8.36
C ALA A 10 -15.26 5.83 7.96
N LEU A 11 -14.79 5.95 6.71
CA LEU A 11 -13.54 5.34 6.24
C LEU A 11 -12.30 5.93 6.92
N VAL A 12 -12.29 7.24 7.15
CA VAL A 12 -11.21 7.92 7.89
C VAL A 12 -11.20 7.48 9.35
N VAL A 13 -12.38 7.42 10.00
CA VAL A 13 -12.51 6.94 11.38
C VAL A 13 -12.05 5.48 11.49
N LEU A 14 -12.42 4.62 10.53
CA LEU A 14 -11.96 3.23 10.49
C LEU A 14 -10.42 3.16 10.37
N HIS A 15 -9.82 3.95 9.47
CA HIS A 15 -8.35 3.98 9.32
C HIS A 15 -7.64 4.47 10.59
N LEU A 16 -8.22 5.44 11.30
CA LEU A 16 -7.71 5.89 12.60
C LEU A 16 -7.72 4.78 13.63
N ILE A 17 -8.82 4.01 13.73
CA ILE A 17 -8.94 2.89 14.66
C ILE A 17 -7.88 1.82 14.36
N VAL A 18 -7.73 1.44 13.08
CA VAL A 18 -6.74 0.45 12.66
C VAL A 18 -5.30 0.93 12.94
N THR A 19 -5.02 2.21 12.68
CA THR A 19 -3.70 2.80 12.97
C THR A 19 -3.39 2.80 14.45
N PHE A 20 -4.38 3.17 15.28
CA PHE A 20 -4.22 3.17 16.73
C PHE A 20 -3.99 1.77 17.29
N TYR A 21 -4.77 0.78 16.84
CA TYR A 21 -4.61 -0.61 17.23
C TYR A 21 -3.21 -1.15 16.87
N LEU A 22 -2.73 -0.85 15.66
CA LEU A 22 -1.40 -1.26 15.24
C LEU A 22 -0.30 -0.58 16.07
N ALA A 23 -0.45 0.71 16.37
CA ALA A 23 0.50 1.44 17.21
C ALA A 23 0.55 0.88 18.64
N SER A 24 -0.60 0.55 19.24
CA SER A 24 -0.64 -0.09 20.57
C SER A 24 0.03 -1.47 20.56
N TYR A 25 -0.19 -2.26 19.51
CA TYR A 25 0.45 -3.55 19.35
C TYR A 25 1.98 -3.43 19.25
N ILE A 26 2.47 -2.52 18.40
CA ILE A 26 3.91 -2.26 18.25
C ILE A 26 4.53 -1.79 19.57
N TYR A 27 3.82 -0.96 20.34
CA TYR A 27 4.27 -0.50 21.65
C TYR A 27 4.39 -1.64 22.65
N GLU A 28 3.39 -2.52 22.74
CA GLU A 28 3.44 -3.70 23.63
C GLU A 28 4.64 -4.60 23.31
N GLU A 29 4.84 -4.88 22.03
CA GLU A 29 5.89 -5.80 21.57
C GLU A 29 7.30 -5.23 21.76
N LEU A 30 7.52 -3.96 21.39
CA LEU A 30 8.84 -3.33 21.50
C LEU A 30 9.17 -2.86 22.92
N VAL A 31 8.19 -2.38 23.69
CA VAL A 31 8.42 -1.69 24.97
C VAL A 31 8.14 -2.59 26.17
N GLN A 32 7.09 -3.41 26.15
CA GLN A 32 6.76 -4.29 27.28
C GLN A 32 7.41 -5.66 27.15
N ASN A 33 7.27 -6.31 25.99
CA ASN A 33 7.75 -7.66 25.77
C ASN A 33 9.23 -7.70 25.33
N ASN A 34 9.79 -6.55 24.94
CA ASN A 34 11.15 -6.42 24.42
C ASN A 34 11.46 -7.45 23.31
N SER A 35 10.43 -7.78 22.52
CA SER A 35 10.47 -8.79 21.47
C SER A 35 10.76 -8.13 20.12
N GLN A 36 11.25 -8.93 19.17
CA GLN A 36 11.53 -8.43 17.82
C GLN A 36 10.26 -8.40 16.98
N LEU A 37 10.08 -7.32 16.21
CA LEU A 37 9.00 -7.23 15.25
C LEU A 37 9.22 -8.23 14.10
N SER A 38 8.26 -9.14 13.92
CA SER A 38 8.19 -9.95 12.70
C SER A 38 8.04 -9.08 11.45
N VAL A 39 8.59 -9.56 10.33
CA VAL A 39 8.45 -8.96 8.99
C VAL A 39 6.99 -8.69 8.62
N VAL A 40 6.08 -9.56 9.07
CA VAL A 40 4.64 -9.41 8.85
C VAL A 40 4.09 -8.14 9.50
N HIS A 41 4.53 -7.81 10.72
CA HIS A 41 4.08 -6.61 11.44
C HIS A 41 4.59 -5.33 10.78
N VAL A 42 5.84 -5.34 10.31
CA VAL A 42 6.42 -4.21 9.55
C VAL A 42 5.63 -3.98 8.27
N MET A 43 5.24 -5.05 7.56
CA MET A 43 4.42 -4.92 6.36
C MET A 43 3.01 -4.41 6.62
N ILE A 44 2.35 -4.85 7.69
CA ILE A 44 1.05 -4.31 8.08
C ILE A 44 1.16 -2.80 8.35
N ALA A 45 2.24 -2.34 8.99
CA ALA A 45 2.49 -0.91 9.20
C ALA A 45 2.65 -0.13 7.89
N VAL A 46 3.38 -0.69 6.92
CA VAL A 46 3.50 -0.11 5.58
C VAL A 46 2.14 -0.04 4.89
N MET A 47 1.31 -1.07 4.98
CA MET A 47 -0.04 -1.07 4.38
C MET A 47 -0.97 -0.03 5.01
N VAL A 48 -0.96 0.10 6.34
CA VAL A 48 -1.74 1.12 7.05
C VAL A 48 -1.30 2.53 6.66
N PHE A 49 0.01 2.76 6.54
CA PHE A 49 0.55 4.04 6.06
C PHE A 49 0.10 4.35 4.61
N LEU A 50 0.00 3.35 3.75
CA LEU A 50 -0.49 3.54 2.39
C LEU A 50 -1.97 3.88 2.32
N GLY A 51 -2.77 3.30 3.21
CA GLY A 51 -4.18 3.67 3.37
C GLY A 51 -4.33 5.17 3.60
N TRP A 52 -3.45 5.78 4.40
CA TRP A 52 -3.40 7.23 4.59
C TRP A 52 -3.06 8.00 3.33
N ILE A 53 -2.04 7.58 2.58
CA ILE A 53 -1.68 8.20 1.30
C ILE A 53 -2.86 8.15 0.33
N GLN A 54 -3.55 7.01 0.25
CA GLN A 54 -4.70 6.80 -0.63
C GLN A 54 -5.90 7.68 -0.25
N LEU A 55 -6.18 7.83 1.05
CA LEU A 55 -7.21 8.73 1.56
C LEU A 55 -6.90 10.20 1.23
N VAL A 56 -5.63 10.61 1.33
CA VAL A 56 -5.17 11.96 1.01
C VAL A 56 -5.18 12.24 -0.50
N THR A 57 -4.76 11.28 -1.33
CA THR A 57 -4.66 11.45 -2.79
C THR A 57 -6.01 11.63 -3.46
N TRP A 58 -7.02 10.87 -3.04
CA TRP A 58 -8.29 10.86 -3.74
C TRP A 58 -9.41 11.59 -3.00
N GLY A 59 -9.24 11.88 -1.71
CA GLY A 59 -10.27 12.51 -0.90
C GLY A 59 -11.61 11.78 -1.02
N THR A 60 -12.64 12.33 -0.41
CA THR A 60 -14.00 11.78 -0.48
C THR A 60 -14.78 12.35 -1.67
N ASP A 61 -14.09 13.05 -2.58
CA ASP A 61 -14.72 13.82 -3.64
C ASP A 61 -14.89 13.01 -4.93
N ILE A 62 -16.01 12.30 -4.99
CA ILE A 62 -16.46 11.48 -6.13
C ILE A 62 -16.60 12.33 -7.42
N LYS A 63 -16.74 13.65 -7.33
CA LYS A 63 -16.82 14.51 -8.53
C LYS A 63 -15.50 14.52 -9.30
N VAL A 64 -14.37 14.55 -8.61
CA VAL A 64 -13.02 14.48 -9.21
C VAL A 64 -12.74 13.07 -9.76
N GLN A 65 -13.30 12.02 -9.13
CA GLN A 65 -13.20 10.64 -9.65
C GLN A 65 -14.06 10.35 -10.88
N LYS A 66 -15.16 11.10 -11.08
CA LYS A 66 -16.05 10.94 -12.23
C LYS A 66 -15.67 11.79 -13.43
N ASP A 67 -14.76 12.75 -13.24
CA ASP A 67 -14.20 13.56 -14.30
C ASP A 67 -13.40 12.66 -15.28
N GLU A 68 -13.47 12.97 -16.57
CA GLU A 68 -12.78 12.19 -17.60
C GLU A 68 -11.27 12.17 -17.37
N LEU A 69 -10.73 13.29 -16.85
CA LEU A 69 -9.33 13.41 -16.45
C LEU A 69 -8.96 12.42 -15.34
N GLY A 70 -9.81 12.28 -14.32
CA GLY A 70 -9.62 11.34 -13.21
C GLY A 70 -9.63 9.88 -13.67
N LYS A 71 -10.49 9.54 -14.63
CA LYS A 71 -10.52 8.21 -15.27
C LYS A 71 -9.25 7.94 -16.08
N GLN A 72 -8.78 8.92 -16.86
CA GLN A 72 -7.55 8.78 -17.64
C GLN A 72 -6.32 8.60 -16.74
N ILE A 73 -6.23 9.37 -15.65
CA ILE A 73 -5.13 9.24 -14.68
C ILE A 73 -5.14 7.86 -14.04
N LYS A 74 -6.30 7.36 -13.60
CA LYS A 74 -6.42 6.02 -13.01
C LYS A 74 -6.04 4.90 -13.97
N TYR A 75 -6.46 5.00 -15.24
CA TYR A 75 -6.12 4.01 -16.25
C TYR A 75 -4.62 4.01 -16.57
N LYS A 76 -4.03 5.19 -16.80
CA LYS A 76 -2.58 5.34 -17.04
C LYS A 76 -1.76 4.89 -15.82
N SER A 77 -2.19 5.23 -14.61
CA SER A 77 -1.48 4.84 -13.39
C SER A 77 -1.49 3.33 -13.21
N SER A 78 -2.64 2.66 -13.39
CA SER A 78 -2.70 1.20 -13.30
C SER A 78 -1.84 0.52 -14.35
N LYS A 79 -1.82 1.01 -15.61
CA LYS A 79 -0.96 0.44 -16.64
C LYS A 79 0.53 0.53 -16.28
N ILE A 80 0.99 1.72 -15.90
CA ILE A 80 2.39 1.93 -15.52
C ILE A 80 2.77 1.12 -14.27
N SER A 81 1.86 1.05 -13.30
CA SER A 81 2.06 0.26 -12.08
C SER A 81 2.18 -1.23 -12.39
N TYR A 82 1.36 -1.73 -13.31
CA TYR A 82 1.39 -3.13 -13.75
C TYR A 82 2.71 -3.46 -14.47
N ASP A 83 3.16 -2.58 -15.35
CA ASP A 83 4.42 -2.76 -16.08
C ASP A 83 5.61 -2.80 -15.10
N ILE A 84 5.67 -1.86 -14.14
CA ILE A 84 6.73 -1.84 -13.12
C ILE A 84 6.64 -3.07 -12.22
N MET A 85 5.44 -3.46 -11.80
CA MET A 85 5.22 -4.64 -10.97
C MET A 85 5.67 -5.93 -11.66
N THR A 86 5.47 -6.03 -12.97
CA THR A 86 5.95 -7.16 -13.76
C THR A 86 7.47 -7.25 -13.75
N VAL A 87 8.17 -6.12 -13.86
CA VAL A 87 9.64 -6.06 -13.76
C VAL A 87 10.11 -6.42 -12.35
N VAL A 88 9.43 -5.92 -11.31
CA VAL A 88 9.75 -6.25 -9.91
C VAL A 88 9.58 -7.74 -9.64
N LEU A 89 8.49 -8.36 -10.10
CA LEU A 89 8.27 -9.80 -9.98
C LEU A 89 9.35 -10.61 -10.69
N LEU A 90 9.75 -10.18 -11.90
CA LEU A 90 10.84 -10.82 -12.63
C LEU A 90 12.17 -10.73 -11.85
N ALA A 91 12.49 -9.56 -11.30
CA ALA A 91 13.71 -9.36 -10.52
C ALA A 91 13.71 -10.21 -9.24
N LEU A 92 12.58 -10.25 -8.51
CA LEU A 92 12.41 -11.08 -7.32
C LEU A 92 12.54 -12.57 -7.66
N TYR A 93 11.96 -13.02 -8.77
CA TYR A 93 12.10 -14.39 -9.26
C TYR A 93 13.56 -14.76 -9.58
N LEU A 94 14.31 -13.85 -10.23
CA LEU A 94 15.73 -14.08 -10.52
C LEU A 94 16.58 -14.14 -9.24
N ILE A 95 16.26 -13.34 -8.23
CA ILE A 95 16.92 -13.38 -6.92
C ILE A 95 16.59 -14.70 -6.23
N ASP A 96 15.32 -15.09 -6.20
CA ASP A 96 14.84 -16.33 -5.60
C ASP A 96 15.55 -17.55 -6.21
N LEU A 97 15.65 -17.62 -7.54
CA LEU A 97 16.36 -18.69 -8.26
C LEU A 97 17.83 -18.85 -7.83
N ASN A 98 18.53 -17.75 -7.53
CA ASN A 98 19.93 -17.75 -7.14
C ASN A 98 20.15 -18.02 -5.65
N TYR A 99 19.15 -17.73 -4.80
CA TYR A 99 19.24 -17.85 -3.34
C TYR A 99 18.66 -19.17 -2.80
N TYR A 100 17.69 -19.80 -3.49
CA TYR A 100 17.04 -21.04 -3.03
C TYR A 100 17.98 -22.25 -2.93
N GLN A 101 19.17 -22.19 -3.51
CA GLN A 101 20.17 -23.27 -3.40
C GLN A 101 20.91 -23.30 -2.05
N LYS A 102 20.73 -22.30 -1.17
CA LYS A 102 21.58 -22.13 0.02
C LYS A 102 20.91 -22.37 1.38
N ASP A 103 19.62 -22.10 1.56
CA ASP A 103 18.95 -22.29 2.85
C ASP A 103 17.42 -22.44 2.68
N ASP A 104 16.83 -23.45 3.34
CA ASP A 104 15.39 -23.83 3.30
C ASP A 104 14.41 -22.80 3.93
N GLY A 105 14.78 -21.52 4.03
CA GLY A 105 14.12 -20.58 4.97
C GLY A 105 13.35 -19.38 4.38
N PHE A 106 13.55 -19.00 3.12
CA PHE A 106 13.10 -17.67 2.63
C PHE A 106 11.80 -17.65 1.82
N GLY A 107 11.13 -18.79 1.65
CA GLY A 107 10.03 -19.01 0.68
C GLY A 107 9.06 -17.84 0.50
N ASN A 108 8.14 -17.61 1.43
CA ASN A 108 7.02 -16.67 1.23
C ASN A 108 7.40 -15.18 1.37
N VAL A 109 8.63 -14.86 1.78
CA VAL A 109 9.05 -13.47 2.04
C VAL A 109 9.10 -12.67 0.74
N PHE A 110 9.57 -13.26 -0.36
CA PHE A 110 9.61 -12.59 -1.66
C PHE A 110 8.21 -12.26 -2.20
N LEU A 111 7.26 -13.20 -2.06
CA LEU A 111 5.86 -12.97 -2.40
C LEU A 111 5.25 -11.87 -1.52
N LEU A 112 5.59 -11.84 -0.23
CA LEU A 112 5.19 -10.78 0.69
C LEU A 112 5.72 -9.42 0.22
N ILE A 113 7.02 -9.31 -0.08
CA ILE A 113 7.65 -8.09 -0.58
C ILE A 113 7.00 -7.63 -1.89
N ALA A 114 6.77 -8.55 -2.84
CA ALA A 114 6.09 -8.25 -4.08
C ALA A 114 4.70 -7.67 -3.82
N LEU A 115 3.91 -8.31 -2.95
CA LEU A 115 2.57 -7.87 -2.59
C LEU A 115 2.60 -6.46 -1.97
N GLY A 116 3.56 -6.17 -1.09
CA GLY A 116 3.76 -4.83 -0.54
C GLY A 116 4.04 -3.78 -1.63
N ILE A 117 4.98 -4.08 -2.54
CA ILE A 117 5.36 -3.19 -3.64
C ILE A 117 4.19 -2.95 -4.60
N SER A 118 3.38 -3.98 -4.89
CA SER A 118 2.17 -3.88 -5.72
C SER A 118 1.19 -2.84 -5.20
N VAL A 119 0.92 -2.91 -3.89
CA VAL A 119 -0.01 -2.01 -3.19
C VAL A 119 0.56 -0.59 -3.11
N LEU A 120 1.89 -0.44 -3.04
CA LEU A 120 2.61 0.84 -3.05
C LEU A 120 2.58 1.54 -4.41
N LEU A 121 2.85 0.79 -5.48
CA LEU A 121 3.08 1.34 -6.82
C LEU A 121 1.90 2.16 -7.33
N ASN A 122 0.70 1.61 -7.21
CA ASN A 122 -0.50 2.22 -7.78
C ASN A 122 -0.80 3.62 -7.21
N PRO A 123 -0.94 3.83 -5.88
CA PRO A 123 -1.18 5.16 -5.33
C PRO A 123 -0.01 6.13 -5.57
N ILE A 124 1.24 5.66 -5.56
CA ILE A 124 2.42 6.51 -5.81
C ILE A 124 2.41 7.05 -7.26
N ILE A 125 2.25 6.15 -8.24
CA ILE A 125 2.23 6.53 -9.65
C ILE A 125 1.03 7.43 -9.94
N GLN A 126 -0.10 7.14 -9.30
CA GLN A 126 -1.31 7.93 -9.43
C GLN A 126 -1.13 9.35 -8.85
N PHE A 127 -0.43 9.51 -7.74
CA PHE A 127 -0.05 10.81 -7.18
C PHE A 127 0.90 11.59 -8.10
N ILE A 128 1.95 10.93 -8.62
CA ILE A 128 2.91 11.54 -9.54
C ILE A 128 2.22 12.03 -10.82
N LEU A 129 1.32 11.22 -11.38
CA LEU A 129 0.54 11.61 -12.54
C LEU A 129 -0.39 12.79 -12.22
N ALA A 130 -1.07 12.78 -11.07
CA ALA A 130 -1.95 13.87 -10.66
C ALA A 130 -1.21 15.21 -10.54
N LEU A 131 0.05 15.22 -10.07
CA LEU A 131 0.90 16.42 -10.05
C LEU A 131 1.26 16.93 -11.45
N ARG A 132 1.29 16.07 -12.47
CA ARG A 132 1.61 16.43 -13.86
C ARG A 132 0.44 17.02 -14.66
N TYR A 133 -0.81 16.78 -14.24
CA TYR A 133 -2.01 17.31 -14.90
C TYR A 133 -2.54 18.60 -14.26
N LYS A 134 -1.79 19.19 -13.32
CA LYS A 134 -2.13 20.44 -12.64
C LYS A 134 -1.73 21.66 -13.47
#